data_AF-A0A2W5KAM6-F1
#
_entry.id   AF-A0A2W5KAM6-F1
#
_cell.length_a   1.000
_cell.length_b   1.000
_cell.length_c   1.000
_cell.angle_alpha   90.00
_cell.angle_beta   90.00
_cell.angle_gamma   90.00
#
_symmetry.space_group_name_H-M   'P 1'
#
loop_
_entity.id
_entity.type
_entity.pdbx_description
1 polymer ?
#
loop_
_entity_poly.entity_id
_entity_poly.type
_entity_poly.pdbx_seq_one_letter_code
_entity_poly.pdbx_strand_id
1 'polypeptide(L)'
;MSQITGRQFATRFALRPEQFAWFLGAGASASARIPTGYDMITDFKATLFCQGSGTPRREIDPSDPVWKARIEVFLAQQGSLPPAGDPTEYARAFEAVYPSVEDRRTYIAQKVQQGVPSYAHRVLACMLVTGKVPCIFTTNFDNLVESATTIARSKVDPAKHKDMTVAAIDSADRAARCVRENDWPLLAKIHGDFQSVDIKNTEQELVEQDTRMRSVLAACAQRFALVVVGYSGRDTSVMKALTDALAVEGAYPGGIYWMTRSPSGLLPAVHAFLEAAVERGVSANLLVAETFDELAGDLLDVLTFEDVLKQHIQEVGPTKAVVPVPLPDNEARKDPILRCSALRVMRMPSTARRISFKKPASIVEVRGLLKAAKVGGSIAAAGRYFAAFGKDKELLGALAPFEPTLEGEIALDPEHDSWALGLLYDAFVRAVCRGRPLHPRLRSKGHRVVVTGDRDGEDGARRAKRLKALGPLKSAYGDPLYGRTSPPSDLPFNEAIDLRLEQVGGRWWCVFDAFTHVDLPEIEAAHDDEPVRFRVNPAADWLRERWAQRYNRKWTAIIDAWSQLLAGEARTCWLKDGEGVDAVFHVGPVSAWSRPSHDHAYFHRGGR
;
A
#
# COMPACT_ATOMS: atom_id res chain seq x y z
N MET A 1 -11.30 -29.76 -10.47
CA MET A 1 -11.89 -28.48 -10.00
C MET A 1 -11.61 -27.40 -11.03
N SER A 2 -12.61 -26.61 -11.42
CA SER A 2 -12.47 -25.45 -12.32
C SER A 2 -12.27 -24.17 -11.52
N GLN A 3 -11.47 -23.24 -12.02
CA GLN A 3 -11.40 -21.87 -11.47
C GLN A 3 -12.30 -20.95 -12.29
N ILE A 4 -13.07 -20.09 -11.62
CA ILE A 4 -13.94 -19.11 -12.26
C ILE A 4 -13.80 -17.76 -11.56
N THR A 5 -13.96 -16.67 -12.32
CA THR A 5 -13.94 -15.31 -11.76
C THR A 5 -15.30 -14.92 -11.18
N GLY A 6 -15.31 -13.90 -10.30
CA GLY A 6 -16.53 -13.27 -9.78
C GLY A 6 -17.54 -12.92 -10.88
N ARG A 7 -17.10 -12.22 -11.93
CA ARG A 7 -17.93 -11.83 -13.08
C ARG A 7 -18.49 -13.02 -13.89
N GLN A 8 -17.70 -14.08 -14.08
CA GLN A 8 -18.19 -15.29 -14.75
C GLN A 8 -19.28 -15.97 -13.92
N PHE A 9 -19.06 -16.07 -12.61
CA PHE A 9 -20.06 -16.59 -11.69
C PHE A 9 -21.31 -15.72 -11.67
N ALA A 10 -21.18 -14.40 -11.57
CA ALA A 10 -22.30 -13.46 -11.53
C ALA A 10 -23.19 -13.61 -12.76
N THR A 11 -22.60 -13.72 -13.96
CA THR A 11 -23.33 -13.96 -15.22
C THR A 11 -24.13 -15.26 -15.17
N ARG A 12 -23.56 -16.33 -14.59
CA ARG A 12 -24.25 -17.62 -14.42
C ARG A 12 -25.35 -17.55 -13.36
N PHE A 13 -25.07 -16.91 -12.22
CA PHE A 13 -26.01 -16.71 -11.12
C PHE A 13 -27.25 -15.95 -11.58
N ALA A 14 -27.07 -14.88 -12.37
CA ALA A 14 -28.16 -14.04 -12.85
C ALA A 14 -29.21 -14.76 -13.71
N LEU A 15 -28.87 -15.92 -14.30
CA LEU A 15 -29.83 -16.70 -15.11
C LEU A 15 -30.94 -17.32 -14.25
N ARG A 16 -30.59 -17.83 -13.06
CA ARG A 16 -31.50 -18.55 -12.14
C ARG A 16 -31.03 -18.37 -10.69
N PRO A 17 -31.09 -17.13 -10.14
CA PRO A 17 -30.53 -16.83 -8.82
C PRO A 17 -31.19 -17.66 -7.70
N GLU A 18 -32.48 -17.96 -7.85
CA GLU A 18 -33.28 -18.77 -6.92
C GLU A 18 -32.81 -20.23 -6.79
N GLN A 19 -31.85 -20.67 -7.60
CA GLN A 19 -31.28 -22.02 -7.54
C GLN A 19 -30.01 -22.10 -6.67
N PHE A 20 -29.60 -21.01 -6.02
CA PHE A 20 -28.35 -20.95 -5.26
C PHE A 20 -28.61 -20.66 -3.77
N ALA A 21 -28.23 -21.60 -2.91
CA ALA A 21 -28.09 -21.38 -1.48
C ALA A 21 -26.71 -20.82 -1.17
N TRP A 22 -26.62 -20.00 -0.12
CA TRP A 22 -25.38 -19.37 0.31
C TRP A 22 -24.93 -19.92 1.66
N PHE A 23 -23.63 -20.03 1.86
CA PHE A 23 -23.02 -20.38 3.13
C PHE A 23 -22.00 -19.29 3.50
N LEU A 24 -22.26 -18.57 4.58
CA LEU A 24 -21.42 -17.46 5.03
C LEU A 24 -20.60 -17.88 6.25
N GLY A 25 -19.29 -17.63 6.18
CA GLY A 25 -18.39 -17.71 7.32
C GLY A 25 -17.90 -16.34 7.77
N ALA A 26 -17.03 -16.32 8.78
CA ALA A 26 -16.59 -15.08 9.43
C ALA A 26 -15.92 -14.10 8.46
N GLY A 27 -15.29 -14.60 7.39
CA GLY A 27 -14.69 -13.77 6.34
C GLY A 27 -15.71 -12.94 5.54
N ALA A 28 -16.99 -13.32 5.51
CA ALA A 28 -18.05 -12.53 4.89
C ALA A 28 -18.30 -11.22 5.67
N SER A 29 -18.05 -11.23 6.99
CA SER A 29 -18.22 -10.10 7.91
C SER A 29 -16.95 -9.26 8.09
N ALA A 30 -15.84 -9.58 7.40
CA ALA A 30 -14.56 -8.87 7.57
C ALA A 30 -14.66 -7.38 7.22
N SER A 31 -15.28 -7.05 6.08
CA SER A 31 -15.52 -5.66 5.66
C SER A 31 -16.48 -4.90 6.57
N ALA A 32 -17.27 -5.62 7.38
CA ALA A 32 -18.18 -5.04 8.36
C ALA A 32 -17.48 -4.64 9.67
N ARG A 33 -16.14 -4.68 9.72
CA ARG A 33 -15.30 -4.41 10.90
C ARG A 33 -15.42 -5.47 12.00
N ILE A 34 -15.93 -6.65 11.67
CA ILE A 34 -15.89 -7.80 12.57
C ILE A 34 -14.59 -8.56 12.28
N PRO A 35 -13.70 -8.77 13.27
CA PRO A 35 -12.46 -9.52 13.05
C PRO A 35 -12.75 -10.96 12.66
N THR A 36 -12.00 -11.49 11.70
CA THR A 36 -12.10 -12.90 11.33
C THR A 36 -11.46 -13.80 12.40
N GLY A 37 -11.71 -15.11 12.32
CA GLY A 37 -11.04 -16.07 13.20
C GLY A 37 -9.51 -16.01 13.11
N TYR A 38 -8.94 -15.70 11.93
CA TYR A 38 -7.50 -15.50 11.76
C TYR A 38 -6.99 -14.21 12.41
N ASP A 39 -7.77 -13.12 12.32
CA ASP A 39 -7.44 -11.86 12.99
C ASP A 39 -7.46 -12.04 14.52
N MET A 40 -8.45 -12.77 15.02
CA MET A 40 -8.55 -13.12 16.44
C MET A 40 -7.37 -13.98 16.91
N ILE A 41 -7.00 -15.04 16.17
CA ILE A 41 -5.82 -15.86 16.50
C ILE A 41 -4.56 -14.99 16.58
N THR A 42 -4.39 -14.11 15.60
CA THR A 42 -3.24 -13.21 15.52
C THR A 42 -3.19 -12.28 16.74
N ASP A 43 -4.33 -11.71 17.14
CA ASP A 43 -4.44 -10.86 18.34
C ASP A 43 -4.23 -11.66 19.65
N PHE A 44 -4.75 -12.88 19.74
CA PHE A 44 -4.56 -13.77 20.89
C PHE A 44 -3.08 -14.16 21.05
N LYS A 45 -2.42 -14.58 19.96
CA LYS A 45 -0.98 -14.88 19.97
C LYS A 45 -0.15 -13.67 20.38
N ALA A 46 -0.46 -12.48 19.88
CA ALA A 46 0.20 -11.24 20.29
C ALA A 46 0.00 -10.95 21.78
N THR A 47 -1.20 -11.21 22.31
CA THR A 47 -1.52 -11.03 23.73
C THR A 47 -0.72 -11.99 24.61
N LEU A 48 -0.67 -13.28 24.25
CA LEU A 48 0.13 -14.29 24.95
C LEU A 48 1.63 -13.96 24.91
N PHE A 49 2.12 -13.48 23.77
CA PHE A 49 3.51 -13.01 23.66
C PHE A 49 3.79 -11.82 24.59
N CYS A 50 2.88 -10.84 24.68
CA CYS A 50 3.04 -9.71 25.60
C CYS A 50 3.09 -10.19 27.06
N GLN A 51 2.19 -11.10 27.44
CA GLN A 51 2.14 -11.68 28.78
C GLN A 51 3.42 -12.46 29.13
N GLY A 52 3.96 -13.24 28.19
CA GLY A 52 5.15 -14.04 28.42
C GLY A 52 6.48 -13.28 28.32
N SER A 53 6.56 -12.24 27.49
CA SER A 53 7.80 -11.48 27.25
C SER A 53 7.92 -10.19 28.07
N GLY A 54 6.80 -9.70 28.65
CA GLY A 54 6.72 -8.39 29.30
C GLY A 54 6.69 -7.19 28.34
N THR A 55 6.65 -7.43 27.03
CA THR A 55 6.58 -6.37 26.01
C THR A 55 5.18 -5.72 26.02
N PRO A 56 5.05 -4.38 26.05
CA PRO A 56 3.74 -3.73 26.04
C PRO A 56 3.06 -3.84 24.66
N ARG A 57 1.75 -4.13 24.67
CA ARG A 57 0.93 -4.37 23.45
C ARG A 57 0.99 -3.27 22.40
N ARG A 58 1.22 -2.01 22.82
CA ARG A 58 1.31 -0.82 21.94
C ARG A 58 2.56 -0.80 21.06
N GLU A 59 3.60 -1.54 21.43
CA GLU A 59 4.86 -1.62 20.67
C GLU A 59 4.83 -2.75 19.63
N ILE A 60 3.76 -3.54 19.63
CA ILE A 60 3.60 -4.70 18.76
C ILE A 60 2.53 -4.38 17.71
N ASP A 61 2.96 -4.43 16.46
CA ASP A 61 2.05 -4.50 15.32
C ASP A 61 1.95 -5.97 14.87
N PRO A 62 0.86 -6.69 15.20
CA PRO A 62 0.72 -8.08 14.85
C PRO A 62 0.41 -8.29 13.36
N SER A 63 0.25 -7.21 12.58
CA SER A 63 0.14 -7.29 11.12
C SER A 63 1.51 -7.32 10.41
N ASP A 64 2.55 -6.80 11.06
CA ASP A 64 3.94 -6.75 10.55
C ASP A 64 4.57 -8.16 10.47
N PRO A 65 5.12 -8.57 9.31
CA PRO A 65 5.79 -9.86 9.14
C PRO A 65 6.92 -10.14 10.15
N VAL A 66 7.66 -9.12 10.58
CA VAL A 66 8.76 -9.26 11.54
C VAL A 66 8.23 -9.62 12.92
N TRP A 67 7.17 -8.93 13.37
CA TRP A 67 6.52 -9.21 14.63
C TRP A 67 5.83 -10.58 14.62
N LYS A 68 5.16 -10.94 13.52
CA LYS A 68 4.57 -12.28 13.34
C LYS A 68 5.62 -13.37 13.52
N ALA A 69 6.75 -13.28 12.82
CA ALA A 69 7.83 -14.26 12.94
C ALA A 69 8.35 -14.36 14.38
N ARG A 70 8.53 -13.23 15.06
CA ARG A 70 9.00 -13.20 16.45
C ARG A 70 8.01 -13.83 17.44
N ILE A 71 6.72 -13.53 17.28
CA ILE A 71 5.64 -14.09 18.11
C ILE A 71 5.57 -15.61 17.91
N GLU A 72 5.58 -16.09 16.66
CA GLU A 72 5.53 -17.53 16.36
C GLU A 72 6.72 -18.28 16.96
N VAL A 73 7.94 -17.76 16.82
CA VAL A 73 9.15 -18.38 17.42
C VAL A 73 9.05 -18.47 18.94
N PHE A 74 8.59 -17.41 19.61
CA PHE A 74 8.44 -17.39 21.06
C PHE A 74 7.39 -18.41 21.54
N LEU A 75 6.22 -18.46 20.88
CA LEU A 75 5.14 -19.38 21.26
C LEU A 75 5.50 -20.84 20.97
N ALA A 76 6.22 -21.10 19.86
CA ALA A 76 6.73 -22.43 19.54
C ALA A 76 7.71 -22.95 20.60
N GLN A 77 8.55 -22.08 21.16
CA GLN A 77 9.47 -22.45 22.25
C GLN A 77 8.74 -22.79 23.56
N GLN A 78 7.61 -22.13 23.84
CA GLN A 78 6.80 -22.43 25.03
C GLN A 78 5.95 -23.69 24.89
N GLY A 79 5.61 -24.10 23.66
CA GLY A 79 4.79 -25.29 23.40
C GLY A 79 3.33 -25.18 23.87
N SER A 80 2.83 -23.96 24.08
CA SER A 80 1.51 -23.70 24.68
C SER A 80 0.35 -23.72 23.68
N LEU A 81 0.64 -23.66 22.36
CA LEU A 81 -0.35 -23.66 21.29
C LEU A 81 -0.05 -24.73 20.24
N PRO A 82 -1.09 -25.27 19.58
CA PRO A 82 -0.89 -26.17 18.45
C PRO A 82 -0.26 -25.43 17.24
N PRO A 83 0.28 -26.17 16.25
CA PRO A 83 0.86 -25.58 15.05
C PRO A 83 -0.12 -24.71 14.27
N ALA A 84 0.42 -23.75 13.49
CA ALA A 84 -0.38 -22.89 12.63
C ALA A 84 -1.21 -23.73 11.64
N GLY A 85 -2.52 -23.43 11.56
CA GLY A 85 -3.46 -24.14 10.69
C GLY A 85 -4.09 -25.39 11.32
N ASP A 86 -3.72 -25.75 12.56
CA ASP A 86 -4.40 -26.80 13.31
C ASP A 86 -5.89 -26.43 13.55
N PRO A 87 -6.84 -27.37 13.40
CA PRO A 87 -8.26 -27.10 13.61
C PRO A 87 -8.58 -26.54 15.00
N THR A 88 -7.79 -26.91 16.02
CA THR A 88 -7.97 -26.51 17.42
C THR A 88 -7.26 -25.20 17.78
N GLU A 89 -6.44 -24.64 16.87
CA GLU A 89 -5.62 -23.44 17.11
C GLU A 89 -6.44 -22.26 17.66
N TYR A 90 -7.61 -22.00 17.07
CA TYR A 90 -8.49 -20.92 17.51
C TYR A 90 -8.96 -21.12 18.95
N ALA A 91 -9.53 -22.30 19.24
CA ALA A 91 -10.09 -22.60 20.55
C ALA A 91 -9.02 -22.56 21.65
N ARG A 92 -7.85 -23.15 21.38
CA ARG A 92 -6.72 -23.19 22.32
C ARG A 92 -6.12 -21.81 22.57
N ALA A 93 -5.96 -20.99 21.53
CA ALA A 93 -5.50 -19.61 21.68
C ALA A 93 -6.51 -18.76 22.47
N PHE A 94 -7.80 -18.94 22.21
CA PHE A 94 -8.85 -18.19 22.90
C PHE A 94 -8.92 -18.56 24.39
N GLU A 95 -8.85 -19.85 24.72
CA GLU A 95 -8.82 -20.35 26.10
C GLU A 95 -7.57 -19.93 26.86
N ALA A 96 -6.42 -19.88 26.18
CA ALA A 96 -5.17 -19.44 26.80
C ALA A 96 -5.21 -17.96 27.19
N VAL A 97 -5.87 -17.09 26.40
CA VAL A 97 -6.02 -15.67 26.73
C VAL A 97 -7.16 -15.42 27.71
N TYR A 98 -8.29 -16.10 27.53
CA TYR A 98 -9.50 -15.94 28.32
C TYR A 98 -9.99 -17.31 28.83
N PRO A 99 -9.54 -17.75 30.02
CA PRO A 99 -9.93 -19.05 30.56
C PRO A 99 -11.42 -19.18 30.87
N SER A 100 -12.06 -18.09 31.32
CA SER A 100 -13.48 -18.08 31.65
C SER A 100 -14.36 -18.12 30.38
N VAL A 101 -15.44 -18.91 30.43
CA VAL A 101 -16.47 -18.92 29.38
C VAL A 101 -17.15 -17.55 29.29
N GLU A 102 -17.36 -16.87 30.43
CA GLU A 102 -18.01 -15.56 30.50
C GLU A 102 -17.17 -14.47 29.84
N ASP A 103 -15.85 -14.49 30.03
CA ASP A 103 -14.91 -13.55 29.40
C ASP A 103 -14.89 -13.75 27.88
N ARG A 104 -14.86 -15.01 27.43
CA ARG A 104 -14.92 -15.35 26.00
C ARG A 104 -16.23 -14.86 25.37
N ARG A 105 -17.36 -15.08 26.05
CA ARG A 105 -18.66 -14.55 25.61
C ARG A 105 -18.63 -13.03 25.51
N THR A 106 -18.15 -12.36 26.54
CA THR A 106 -18.06 -10.88 26.59
C THR A 106 -17.17 -10.33 25.47
N TYR A 107 -16.03 -10.97 25.21
CA TYR A 107 -15.13 -10.60 24.12
C TYR A 107 -15.83 -10.69 22.75
N ILE A 108 -16.50 -11.81 22.46
CA ILE A 108 -17.24 -11.98 21.21
C ILE A 108 -18.36 -10.93 21.09
N ALA A 109 -19.11 -10.69 22.18
CA ALA A 109 -20.16 -9.65 22.23
C ALA A 109 -19.62 -8.28 21.76
N GLN A 110 -18.49 -7.87 22.34
CA GLN A 110 -17.89 -6.57 22.06
C GLN A 110 -17.41 -6.46 20.61
N LYS A 111 -16.87 -7.54 20.04
CA LYS A 111 -16.44 -7.55 18.63
C LYS A 111 -17.63 -7.52 17.67
N VAL A 112 -18.70 -8.24 17.97
CA VAL A 112 -19.93 -8.27 17.14
C VAL A 112 -20.66 -6.92 17.18
N GLN A 113 -20.74 -6.27 18.35
CA GLN A 113 -21.41 -4.96 18.50
C GLN A 113 -20.79 -3.84 17.66
N GLN A 114 -19.52 -3.97 17.27
CA GLN A 114 -18.84 -3.00 16.41
C GLN A 114 -19.22 -3.13 14.93
N GLY A 115 -19.87 -4.24 14.56
CA GLY A 115 -20.21 -4.57 13.19
C GLY A 115 -21.32 -3.70 12.61
N VAL A 116 -21.11 -3.18 11.41
CA VAL A 116 -22.16 -2.50 10.62
C VAL A 116 -22.27 -3.20 9.27
N PRO A 117 -23.49 -3.46 8.74
CA PRO A 117 -23.64 -4.16 7.47
C PRO A 117 -22.77 -3.57 6.35
N SER A 118 -21.90 -4.41 5.78
CA SER A 118 -21.04 -4.01 4.66
C SER A 118 -21.83 -3.86 3.36
N TYR A 119 -21.14 -3.44 2.29
CA TYR A 119 -21.70 -3.37 0.95
C TYR A 119 -22.29 -4.73 0.51
N ALA A 120 -21.56 -5.83 0.69
CA ALA A 120 -22.04 -7.16 0.37
C ALA A 120 -23.29 -7.56 1.16
N HIS A 121 -23.37 -7.21 2.45
CA HIS A 121 -24.56 -7.48 3.26
C HIS A 121 -25.79 -6.77 2.71
N ARG A 122 -25.66 -5.53 2.24
CA ARG A 122 -26.75 -4.77 1.62
C ARG A 122 -27.19 -5.38 0.30
N VAL A 123 -26.24 -5.77 -0.56
CA VAL A 123 -26.55 -6.46 -1.83
C VAL A 123 -27.28 -7.78 -1.55
N LEU A 124 -26.78 -8.57 -0.60
CA LEU A 124 -27.39 -9.84 -0.19
C LEU A 124 -28.80 -9.65 0.40
N ALA A 125 -28.98 -8.66 1.26
CA ALA A 125 -30.29 -8.25 1.79
C ALA A 125 -31.28 -7.89 0.67
N CYS A 126 -30.83 -7.14 -0.35
CA CYS A 126 -31.66 -6.80 -1.50
C CYS A 126 -32.04 -8.05 -2.32
N MET A 127 -31.14 -9.03 -2.43
CA MET A 127 -31.45 -10.32 -3.06
C MET A 127 -32.46 -11.13 -2.25
N LEU A 128 -32.37 -11.14 -0.92
CA LEU A 128 -33.33 -11.82 -0.04
C LEU A 128 -34.74 -11.21 -0.17
N VAL A 129 -34.88 -9.89 0.02
CA VAL A 129 -36.19 -9.23 -0.01
C VAL A 129 -36.84 -9.27 -1.39
N THR A 130 -36.07 -9.47 -2.45
CA THR A 130 -36.58 -9.67 -3.83
C THR A 130 -36.69 -11.13 -4.24
N GLY A 131 -36.51 -12.09 -3.31
CA GLY A 131 -36.68 -13.52 -3.54
C GLY A 131 -35.63 -14.16 -4.47
N LYS A 132 -34.51 -13.49 -4.72
CA LYS A 132 -33.40 -14.00 -5.56
C LYS A 132 -32.50 -14.97 -4.81
N VAL A 133 -32.44 -14.90 -3.49
CA VAL A 133 -31.70 -15.84 -2.66
C VAL A 133 -32.70 -16.59 -1.78
N PRO A 134 -32.89 -17.91 -1.96
CA PRO A 134 -33.86 -18.68 -1.21
C PRO A 134 -33.38 -19.01 0.20
N CYS A 135 -32.08 -19.23 0.41
CA CYS A 135 -31.57 -19.71 1.68
C CYS A 135 -30.11 -19.31 1.91
N ILE A 136 -29.81 -18.94 3.15
CA ILE A 136 -28.48 -18.66 3.66
C ILE A 136 -28.24 -19.49 4.91
N PHE A 137 -27.11 -20.19 4.95
CA PHE A 137 -26.55 -20.79 6.14
C PHE A 137 -25.39 -19.95 6.63
N THR A 138 -25.23 -19.83 7.94
CA THR A 138 -24.10 -19.09 8.50
C THR A 138 -23.58 -19.70 9.80
N THR A 139 -22.26 -19.64 9.97
CA THR A 139 -21.58 -19.93 11.24
C THR A 139 -21.35 -18.66 12.07
N ASN A 140 -21.74 -17.50 11.56
CA ASN A 140 -21.47 -16.22 12.22
C ASN A 140 -22.49 -15.95 13.31
N PHE A 141 -21.99 -15.40 14.41
CA PHE A 141 -22.81 -14.98 15.56
C PHE A 141 -23.37 -13.56 15.41
N ASP A 142 -22.89 -12.80 14.43
CA ASP A 142 -23.39 -11.46 14.16
C ASP A 142 -24.80 -11.46 13.57
N ASN A 143 -25.46 -10.29 13.64
CA ASN A 143 -26.82 -10.09 13.13
C ASN A 143 -26.80 -9.19 11.89
N LEU A 144 -25.71 -9.20 11.11
CA LEU A 144 -25.52 -8.26 10.00
C LEU A 144 -26.47 -8.55 8.84
N VAL A 145 -26.72 -9.83 8.54
CA VAL A 145 -27.67 -10.24 7.48
C VAL A 145 -29.09 -9.83 7.88
N GLU A 146 -29.47 -10.08 9.13
CA GLU A 146 -30.75 -9.73 9.73
C GLU A 146 -31.00 -8.22 9.70
N SER A 147 -29.99 -7.46 10.16
CA SER A 147 -30.05 -5.99 10.21
C SER A 147 -30.14 -5.41 8.80
N ALA A 148 -29.30 -5.88 7.86
CA ALA A 148 -29.33 -5.43 6.48
C ALA A 148 -30.67 -5.74 5.81
N THR A 149 -31.21 -6.94 6.03
CA THR A 149 -32.49 -7.38 5.47
C THR A 149 -33.66 -6.59 6.04
N THR A 150 -33.64 -6.28 7.34
CA THR A 150 -34.65 -5.45 8.00
C THR A 150 -34.68 -4.05 7.39
N ILE A 151 -33.50 -3.45 7.18
CA ILE A 151 -33.39 -2.12 6.56
C ILE A 151 -33.86 -2.18 5.10
N ALA A 152 -33.41 -3.14 4.31
CA ALA A 152 -33.81 -3.29 2.91
C ALA A 152 -35.32 -3.52 2.76
N ARG A 153 -35.91 -4.34 3.64
CA ARG A 153 -37.36 -4.61 3.70
C ARG A 153 -38.15 -3.33 3.92
N SER A 154 -37.71 -2.46 4.83
CA SER A 154 -38.38 -1.18 5.11
C SER A 154 -38.43 -0.21 3.91
N LYS A 155 -37.64 -0.48 2.87
CA LYS A 155 -37.55 0.32 1.64
C LYS A 155 -38.40 -0.21 0.50
N VAL A 156 -38.98 -1.41 0.63
CA VAL A 156 -39.79 -2.07 -0.41
C VAL A 156 -41.25 -2.09 0.02
N ASP A 157 -42.16 -2.00 -0.94
CA ASP A 157 -43.59 -2.16 -0.70
C ASP A 157 -43.90 -3.49 0.02
N PRO A 158 -44.66 -3.48 1.13
CA PRO A 158 -45.10 -4.69 1.83
C PRO A 158 -45.72 -5.77 0.94
N ALA A 159 -46.38 -5.39 -0.15
CA ALA A 159 -46.97 -6.34 -1.09
C ALA A 159 -45.95 -7.04 -2.01
N LYS A 160 -44.72 -6.53 -2.09
CA LYS A 160 -43.69 -6.99 -3.04
C LYS A 160 -42.49 -7.66 -2.38
N HIS A 161 -42.21 -7.34 -1.12
CA HIS A 161 -41.06 -7.91 -0.44
C HIS A 161 -41.31 -9.34 0.04
N LYS A 162 -40.25 -10.13 0.13
CA LYS A 162 -40.24 -11.41 0.83
C LYS A 162 -39.82 -11.23 2.29
N ASP A 163 -40.51 -11.92 3.19
CA ASP A 163 -40.18 -11.95 4.61
C ASP A 163 -39.18 -13.07 4.89
N MET A 164 -38.03 -12.70 5.45
CA MET A 164 -37.00 -13.66 5.79
C MET A 164 -37.33 -14.37 7.11
N THR A 165 -37.35 -15.69 7.06
CA THR A 165 -37.42 -16.55 8.24
C THR A 165 -36.02 -16.70 8.83
N VAL A 166 -35.83 -16.30 10.10
CA VAL A 166 -34.58 -16.54 10.84
C VAL A 166 -34.77 -17.74 11.77
N ALA A 167 -33.85 -18.70 11.69
CA ALA A 167 -33.80 -19.85 12.56
C ALA A 167 -32.37 -20.09 13.08
N ALA A 168 -32.24 -20.27 14.38
CA ALA A 168 -31.02 -20.68 15.06
C ALA A 168 -31.18 -22.12 15.57
N ILE A 169 -30.19 -22.62 16.31
CA ILE A 169 -30.17 -24.00 16.81
C ILE A 169 -31.39 -24.31 17.69
N ASP A 170 -31.83 -23.34 18.50
CA ASP A 170 -33.01 -23.41 19.38
C ASP A 170 -34.36 -23.37 18.64
N SER A 171 -34.34 -23.13 17.32
CA SER A 171 -35.51 -22.96 16.47
C SER A 171 -35.41 -23.81 15.19
N ALA A 172 -34.71 -24.94 15.27
CA ALA A 172 -34.52 -25.88 14.16
C ALA A 172 -35.85 -26.34 13.50
N ASP A 173 -36.94 -26.46 14.27
CA ASP A 173 -38.26 -26.82 13.72
C ASP A 173 -38.82 -25.76 12.77
N ARG A 174 -38.51 -24.47 13.01
CA ARG A 174 -38.86 -23.36 12.11
C ARG A 174 -38.11 -23.49 10.79
N ALA A 175 -36.82 -23.81 10.84
CA ALA A 175 -36.01 -24.05 9.65
C ALA A 175 -36.54 -25.26 8.85
N ALA A 176 -36.82 -26.37 9.53
CA ALA A 176 -37.36 -27.57 8.90
C ALA A 176 -38.74 -27.33 8.26
N ARG A 177 -39.62 -26.54 8.93
CA ARG A 177 -40.91 -26.13 8.38
C ARG A 177 -40.73 -25.31 7.10
N CYS A 178 -39.85 -24.32 7.13
CA CYS A 178 -39.54 -23.46 5.99
C CYS A 178 -39.12 -24.29 4.75
N VAL A 179 -38.21 -25.27 4.93
CA VAL A 179 -37.78 -26.16 3.84
C VAL A 179 -38.94 -27.02 3.30
N ARG A 180 -39.77 -27.59 4.19
CA ARG A 180 -40.92 -28.43 3.78
C ARG A 180 -41.99 -27.64 3.03
N GLU A 181 -42.28 -26.42 3.48
CA GLU A 181 -43.36 -25.58 2.95
C GLU A 181 -42.91 -24.69 1.77
N ASN A 182 -41.61 -24.69 1.43
CA ASN A 182 -41.01 -23.79 0.43
C ASN A 182 -41.17 -22.29 0.79
N ASP A 183 -41.12 -21.99 2.08
CA ASP A 183 -41.36 -20.65 2.64
C ASP A 183 -40.09 -19.80 2.64
N TRP A 184 -39.61 -19.46 1.44
CA TRP A 184 -38.35 -18.72 1.26
C TRP A 184 -38.53 -17.19 1.36
N PRO A 185 -37.54 -16.44 1.88
CA PRO A 185 -36.17 -16.86 2.18
C PRO A 185 -35.88 -17.30 3.62
N LEU A 186 -34.90 -18.20 3.78
CA LEU A 186 -34.43 -18.72 5.08
C LEU A 186 -33.02 -18.21 5.42
N LEU A 187 -32.81 -17.76 6.66
CA LEU A 187 -31.49 -17.61 7.28
C LEU A 187 -31.36 -18.61 8.43
N ALA A 188 -30.47 -19.60 8.27
CA ALA A 188 -30.20 -20.65 9.24
C ALA A 188 -28.82 -20.45 9.89
N LYS A 189 -28.78 -20.17 11.20
CA LYS A 189 -27.56 -20.01 12.00
C LYS A 189 -27.19 -21.33 12.65
N ILE A 190 -26.10 -21.95 12.20
CA ILE A 190 -25.74 -23.33 12.59
C ILE A 190 -25.21 -23.40 14.03
N HIS A 191 -24.46 -22.38 14.50
CA HIS A 191 -23.89 -22.36 15.86
C HIS A 191 -24.72 -21.58 16.89
N GLY A 192 -25.91 -21.08 16.53
CA GLY A 192 -26.77 -20.29 17.42
C GLY A 192 -26.64 -18.77 17.26
N ASP A 193 -27.47 -18.02 18.00
CA ASP A 193 -27.43 -16.56 18.10
C ASP A 193 -26.73 -16.16 19.41
N PHE A 194 -25.81 -15.19 19.38
CA PHE A 194 -25.14 -14.70 20.59
C PHE A 194 -26.13 -14.11 21.61
N GLN A 195 -27.30 -13.66 21.15
CA GLN A 195 -28.36 -13.10 22.00
C GLN A 195 -29.25 -14.18 22.66
N SER A 196 -29.16 -15.44 22.25
CA SER A 196 -29.88 -16.54 22.92
C SER A 196 -29.13 -16.93 24.19
N VAL A 197 -29.32 -16.11 25.22
CA VAL A 197 -29.00 -16.45 26.61
C VAL A 197 -29.79 -17.71 26.97
N ASP A 198 -29.06 -18.76 27.36
CA ASP A 198 -29.49 -19.82 28.27
C ASP A 198 -31.01 -20.13 28.26
N ILE A 199 -31.49 -20.75 27.19
CA ILE A 199 -32.71 -21.56 27.30
C ILE A 199 -32.23 -22.96 27.66
N LYS A 200 -32.19 -23.23 28.96
CA LYS A 200 -32.52 -24.48 29.67
C LYS A 200 -32.47 -25.83 28.90
N ASN A 201 -31.51 -26.04 28.01
CA ASN A 201 -31.47 -27.23 27.19
C ASN A 201 -30.36 -28.15 27.69
N THR A 202 -30.72 -29.40 28.00
CA THR A 202 -29.77 -30.43 28.39
C THR A 202 -28.78 -30.72 27.24
N GLU A 203 -27.61 -31.30 27.53
CA GLU A 203 -26.62 -31.66 26.49
C GLU A 203 -27.23 -32.53 25.37
N GLN A 204 -28.20 -33.39 25.70
CA GLN A 204 -28.92 -34.21 24.73
C GLN A 204 -29.80 -33.39 23.78
N GLU A 205 -30.49 -32.37 24.29
CA GLU A 205 -31.36 -31.52 23.50
C GLU A 205 -30.58 -30.66 22.50
N LEU A 206 -29.38 -30.18 22.88
CA LEU A 206 -28.46 -29.49 21.98
C LEU A 206 -27.97 -30.39 20.85
N VAL A 207 -27.64 -31.66 21.14
CA VAL A 207 -27.22 -32.64 20.13
C VAL A 207 -28.36 -32.97 19.16
N GLU A 208 -29.59 -33.11 19.66
CA GLU A 208 -30.77 -33.32 18.82
C GLU A 208 -31.06 -32.12 17.91
N GLN A 209 -30.98 -30.90 18.46
CA GLN A 209 -31.18 -29.64 17.73
C GLN A 209 -30.13 -29.45 16.63
N ASP A 210 -28.85 -29.73 16.94
CA ASP A 210 -27.76 -29.73 15.96
C ASP A 210 -28.01 -30.74 14.82
N THR A 211 -28.45 -31.95 15.16
CA THR A 211 -28.80 -32.99 14.19
C THR A 211 -29.94 -32.54 13.25
N ARG A 212 -30.95 -31.85 13.78
CA ARG A 212 -32.05 -31.30 12.96
C ARG A 212 -31.56 -30.18 12.04
N MET A 213 -30.74 -29.26 12.53
CA MET A 213 -30.20 -28.18 11.70
C MET A 213 -29.33 -28.72 10.56
N ARG A 214 -28.53 -29.76 10.82
CA ARG A 214 -27.77 -30.46 9.77
C ARG A 214 -28.68 -31.16 8.75
N SER A 215 -29.80 -31.71 9.20
CA SER A 215 -30.80 -32.30 8.30
C SER A 215 -31.43 -31.24 7.39
N VAL A 216 -31.64 -30.02 7.90
CA VAL A 216 -32.08 -28.87 7.10
C VAL A 216 -31.05 -28.50 6.05
N LEU A 217 -29.76 -28.44 6.41
CA LEU A 217 -28.67 -28.20 5.47
C LEU A 217 -28.64 -29.26 4.36
N ALA A 218 -28.75 -30.54 4.72
CA ALA A 218 -28.77 -31.65 3.77
C ALA A 218 -30.00 -31.59 2.83
N ALA A 219 -31.17 -31.23 3.33
CA ALA A 219 -32.38 -31.06 2.52
C ALA A 219 -32.25 -29.88 1.54
N CYS A 220 -31.66 -28.76 1.97
CA CYS A 220 -31.36 -27.64 1.08
C CYS A 220 -30.29 -27.99 0.04
N ALA A 221 -29.28 -28.77 0.41
CA ALA A 221 -28.23 -29.22 -0.50
C ALA A 221 -28.78 -30.04 -1.68
N GLN A 222 -29.87 -30.78 -1.49
CA GLN A 222 -30.53 -31.52 -2.59
C GLN A 222 -31.27 -30.61 -3.59
N ARG A 223 -31.50 -29.34 -3.22
CA ARG A 223 -32.39 -28.43 -3.96
C ARG A 223 -31.67 -27.29 -4.64
N PHE A 224 -30.50 -26.91 -4.13
CA PHE A 224 -29.79 -25.72 -4.54
C PHE A 224 -28.30 -25.97 -4.77
N ALA A 225 -27.73 -25.26 -5.73
CA ALA A 225 -26.29 -25.05 -5.81
C ALA A 225 -25.82 -24.36 -4.52
N LEU A 226 -24.55 -24.55 -4.17
CA LEU A 226 -23.98 -23.97 -2.95
C LEU A 226 -22.91 -22.93 -3.28
N VAL A 227 -23.08 -21.73 -2.74
CA VAL A 227 -22.09 -20.64 -2.81
C VAL A 227 -21.52 -20.42 -1.41
N VAL A 228 -20.25 -20.75 -1.22
CA VAL A 228 -19.56 -20.61 0.07
C VAL A 228 -18.69 -19.37 0.06
N VAL A 229 -18.91 -18.46 1.01
CA VAL A 229 -18.18 -17.18 1.11
C VAL A 229 -17.65 -16.97 2.52
N GLY A 230 -16.34 -16.70 2.62
CA GLY A 230 -15.72 -16.32 3.88
C GLY A 230 -15.64 -17.43 4.94
N TYR A 231 -15.97 -18.67 4.58
CA TYR A 231 -15.84 -19.84 5.46
C TYR A 231 -14.51 -20.56 5.19
N SER A 232 -13.77 -20.86 6.26
CA SER A 232 -12.43 -21.45 6.17
C SER A 232 -12.43 -22.96 6.00
N GLY A 233 -13.53 -23.66 6.34
CA GLY A 233 -13.59 -25.12 6.37
C GLY A 233 -12.94 -25.75 7.60
N ARG A 234 -12.75 -24.99 8.69
CA ARG A 234 -12.10 -25.49 9.91
C ARG A 234 -13.03 -26.24 10.85
N ASP A 235 -14.32 -25.93 10.83
CA ASP A 235 -15.29 -26.62 11.68
C ASP A 235 -15.57 -28.01 11.12
N THR A 236 -15.09 -29.03 11.82
CA THR A 236 -15.21 -30.43 11.41
C THR A 236 -16.66 -30.89 11.32
N SER A 237 -17.53 -30.32 12.15
CA SER A 237 -18.92 -30.70 12.26
C SER A 237 -19.72 -30.20 11.05
N VAL A 238 -19.46 -28.95 10.63
CA VAL A 238 -20.02 -28.33 9.43
C VAL A 238 -19.46 -28.98 8.17
N MET A 239 -18.14 -29.18 8.08
CA MET A 239 -17.53 -29.84 6.93
C MET A 239 -18.05 -31.27 6.74
N LYS A 240 -18.25 -31.99 7.85
CA LYS A 240 -18.90 -33.31 7.82
C LYS A 240 -20.32 -33.21 7.28
N ALA A 241 -21.13 -32.26 7.75
CA ALA A 241 -22.51 -32.10 7.27
C ALA A 241 -22.59 -31.76 5.77
N LEU A 242 -21.69 -30.91 5.27
CA LEU A 242 -21.58 -30.60 3.84
C LEU A 242 -21.17 -31.85 3.03
N THR A 243 -20.21 -32.62 3.54
CA THR A 243 -19.73 -33.84 2.88
C THR A 243 -20.78 -34.94 2.90
N ASP A 244 -21.48 -35.14 4.02
CA ASP A 244 -22.54 -36.14 4.17
C ASP A 244 -23.70 -35.86 3.20
N ALA A 245 -23.98 -34.59 2.88
CA ALA A 245 -25.01 -34.23 1.90
C ALA A 245 -24.71 -34.76 0.48
N LEU A 246 -23.43 -34.98 0.13
CA LEU A 246 -23.03 -35.62 -1.15
C LEU A 246 -23.41 -37.10 -1.23
N ALA A 247 -23.81 -37.71 -0.12
CA ALA A 247 -24.27 -39.09 -0.10
C ALA A 247 -25.55 -39.30 -0.94
N VAL A 248 -26.36 -38.25 -1.09
CA VAL A 248 -27.62 -38.28 -1.84
C VAL A 248 -27.37 -37.97 -3.32
N GLU A 249 -27.95 -38.78 -4.21
CA GLU A 249 -27.83 -38.58 -5.65
C GLU A 249 -28.45 -37.24 -6.07
N GLY A 250 -27.74 -36.49 -6.93
CA GLY A 250 -28.17 -35.17 -7.38
C GLY A 250 -27.97 -34.04 -6.37
N ALA A 251 -27.20 -34.25 -5.29
CA ALA A 251 -26.82 -33.19 -4.36
C ALA A 251 -26.13 -32.00 -5.06
N TYR A 252 -26.37 -30.81 -4.53
CA TYR A 252 -25.90 -29.51 -5.02
C TYR A 252 -26.20 -29.28 -6.50
N PRO A 253 -27.48 -29.29 -6.92
CA PRO A 253 -27.84 -29.09 -8.32
C PRO A 253 -27.30 -27.75 -8.84
N GLY A 254 -26.49 -27.78 -9.89
CA GLY A 254 -25.83 -26.58 -10.43
C GLY A 254 -24.42 -26.32 -9.88
N GLY A 255 -23.97 -27.13 -8.93
CA GLY A 255 -22.59 -27.21 -8.45
C GLY A 255 -22.30 -26.50 -7.14
N ILE A 256 -21.05 -26.65 -6.71
CA ILE A 256 -20.48 -25.98 -5.54
C ILE A 256 -19.54 -24.88 -6.03
N TYR A 257 -19.62 -23.71 -5.40
CA TYR A 257 -18.80 -22.54 -5.66
C TYR A 257 -18.14 -22.13 -4.35
N TRP A 258 -16.85 -22.39 -4.22
CA TRP A 258 -16.09 -22.04 -3.04
C TRP A 258 -15.29 -20.77 -3.29
N MET A 259 -15.67 -19.67 -2.64
CA MET A 259 -14.95 -18.42 -2.77
C MET A 259 -13.60 -18.49 -2.06
N THR A 260 -12.53 -18.14 -2.77
CA THR A 260 -11.19 -18.05 -2.21
C THR A 260 -10.39 -16.93 -2.85
N ARG A 261 -9.45 -16.34 -2.10
CA ARG A 261 -8.48 -15.36 -2.63
C ARG A 261 -7.39 -16.05 -3.45
N SER A 262 -7.01 -17.26 -3.03
CA SER A 262 -6.02 -18.07 -3.73
C SER A 262 -6.35 -19.57 -3.56
N PRO A 263 -6.30 -20.37 -4.64
CA PRO A 263 -6.40 -21.82 -4.56
C PRO A 263 -5.40 -22.46 -3.58
N SER A 264 -4.20 -21.88 -3.43
CA SER A 264 -3.16 -22.40 -2.55
C SER A 264 -3.45 -22.22 -1.05
N GLY A 265 -4.45 -21.42 -0.70
CA GLY A 265 -4.80 -21.10 0.69
C GLY A 265 -5.91 -21.97 1.28
N LEU A 266 -6.40 -22.97 0.54
CA LEU A 266 -7.48 -23.84 1.00
C LEU A 266 -6.98 -24.87 2.02
N LEU A 267 -7.81 -25.14 3.03
CA LEU A 267 -7.51 -26.18 4.02
C LEU A 267 -7.69 -27.59 3.40
N PRO A 268 -6.94 -28.60 3.87
CA PRO A 268 -7.06 -29.97 3.37
C PRO A 268 -8.49 -30.54 3.41
N ALA A 269 -9.27 -30.19 4.44
CA ALA A 269 -10.67 -30.60 4.55
C ALA A 269 -11.55 -30.05 3.41
N VAL A 270 -11.27 -28.83 2.95
CA VAL A 270 -11.99 -28.22 1.82
C VAL A 270 -11.60 -28.90 0.51
N HIS A 271 -10.31 -29.18 0.32
CA HIS A 271 -9.85 -29.96 -0.83
C HIS A 271 -10.55 -31.31 -0.92
N ALA A 272 -10.54 -32.08 0.18
CA ALA A 272 -11.19 -33.38 0.25
C ALA A 272 -12.70 -33.30 -0.05
N PHE A 273 -13.39 -32.30 0.47
CA PHE A 273 -14.81 -32.08 0.19
C PHE A 273 -15.09 -31.79 -1.29
N LEU A 274 -14.31 -30.90 -1.91
CA LEU A 274 -14.49 -30.53 -3.31
C LEU A 274 -14.11 -31.68 -4.26
N GLU A 275 -13.11 -32.48 -3.91
CA GLU A 275 -12.73 -33.70 -4.64
C GLU A 275 -13.84 -34.76 -4.55
N ALA A 276 -14.33 -35.03 -3.34
CA ALA A 276 -15.46 -35.94 -3.13
C ALA A 276 -16.71 -35.51 -3.92
N ALA A 277 -16.97 -34.20 -4.03
CA ALA A 277 -18.05 -33.68 -4.86
C ALA A 277 -17.87 -34.02 -6.34
N VAL A 278 -16.66 -33.83 -6.88
CA VAL A 278 -16.35 -34.17 -8.28
C VAL A 278 -16.48 -35.66 -8.54
N GLU A 279 -16.02 -36.50 -7.62
CA GLU A 279 -16.16 -37.96 -7.70
C GLU A 279 -17.63 -38.41 -7.75
N ARG A 280 -18.52 -37.66 -7.08
CA ARG A 280 -19.98 -37.87 -7.10
C ARG A 280 -20.69 -37.21 -8.29
N GLY A 281 -19.94 -36.68 -9.26
CA GLY A 281 -20.49 -36.03 -10.45
C GLY A 281 -21.02 -34.61 -10.22
N VAL A 282 -20.76 -34.02 -9.04
CA VAL A 282 -21.12 -32.63 -8.73
C VAL A 282 -20.01 -31.70 -9.19
N SER A 283 -20.34 -30.68 -9.99
CA SER A 283 -19.32 -29.71 -10.44
C SER A 283 -18.81 -28.87 -9.26
N ALA A 284 -17.51 -28.92 -8.98
CA ALA A 284 -16.85 -28.10 -7.97
C ALA A 284 -16.01 -26.99 -8.61
N ASN A 285 -16.32 -25.73 -8.25
CA ASN A 285 -15.72 -24.53 -8.80
C ASN A 285 -15.06 -23.70 -7.70
N LEU A 286 -13.84 -23.25 -7.94
CA LEU A 286 -13.14 -22.27 -7.13
C LEU A 286 -13.49 -20.88 -7.67
N LEU A 287 -14.22 -20.11 -6.86
CA LEU A 287 -14.62 -18.74 -7.18
C LEU A 287 -13.55 -17.78 -6.68
N VAL A 288 -12.75 -17.22 -7.59
CA VAL A 288 -11.63 -16.36 -7.24
C VAL A 288 -12.10 -14.91 -7.11
N ALA A 289 -12.05 -14.39 -5.88
CA ALA A 289 -12.35 -13.00 -5.53
C ALA A 289 -11.62 -12.60 -4.23
N GLU A 290 -11.17 -11.35 -4.12
CA GLU A 290 -10.41 -10.87 -2.94
C GLU A 290 -11.31 -10.72 -1.71
N THR A 291 -12.51 -10.20 -1.90
CA THR A 291 -13.46 -9.89 -0.83
C THR A 291 -14.90 -10.19 -1.22
N PHE A 292 -15.78 -10.34 -0.23
CA PHE A 292 -17.20 -10.53 -0.50
C PHE A 292 -17.82 -9.27 -1.15
N ASP A 293 -17.34 -8.07 -0.79
CA ASP A 293 -17.81 -6.82 -1.39
C ASP A 293 -17.49 -6.74 -2.89
N GLU A 294 -16.35 -7.28 -3.33
CA GLU A 294 -16.00 -7.38 -4.75
C GLU A 294 -16.97 -8.31 -5.51
N LEU A 295 -17.22 -9.51 -4.98
CA LEU A 295 -18.19 -10.44 -5.55
C LEU A 295 -19.60 -9.85 -5.59
N ALA A 296 -19.99 -9.11 -4.54
CA ALA A 296 -21.27 -8.42 -4.50
C ALA A 296 -21.37 -7.30 -5.54
N GLY A 297 -20.25 -6.63 -5.86
CA GLY A 297 -20.14 -5.69 -6.96
C GLY A 297 -20.41 -6.35 -8.32
N ASP A 298 -19.73 -7.46 -8.60
CA ASP A 298 -19.93 -8.25 -9.82
C ASP A 298 -21.39 -8.73 -9.97
N LEU A 299 -22.03 -9.13 -8.86
CA LEU A 299 -23.44 -9.51 -8.84
C LEU A 299 -24.38 -8.33 -9.11
N LEU A 300 -24.09 -7.16 -8.52
CA LEU A 300 -24.92 -5.98 -8.72
C LEU A 300 -24.90 -5.51 -10.18
N ASP A 301 -23.79 -5.68 -10.88
CA ASP A 301 -23.64 -5.27 -12.28
C ASP A 301 -24.53 -6.05 -13.25
N VAL A 302 -24.92 -7.28 -12.89
CA VAL A 302 -25.74 -8.17 -13.74
C VAL A 302 -27.18 -8.32 -13.25
N LEU A 303 -27.45 -8.05 -11.96
CA LEU A 303 -28.78 -8.18 -11.38
C LEU A 303 -29.59 -6.89 -11.51
N THR A 304 -30.90 -7.04 -11.65
CA THR A 304 -31.84 -5.90 -11.68
C THR A 304 -32.57 -5.76 -10.34
N PHE A 305 -32.54 -4.55 -9.79
CA PHE A 305 -33.26 -4.13 -8.58
C PHE A 305 -34.09 -2.87 -8.85
N GLU A 306 -35.14 -2.65 -8.05
CA GLU A 306 -35.86 -1.37 -8.02
C GLU A 306 -34.92 -0.22 -7.59
N ASP A 307 -35.18 1.00 -8.05
CA ASP A 307 -34.27 2.13 -7.85
C ASP A 307 -34.05 2.47 -6.37
N VAL A 308 -35.06 2.28 -5.53
CA VAL A 308 -34.96 2.50 -4.08
C VAL A 308 -33.91 1.56 -3.45
N LEU A 309 -33.88 0.30 -3.87
CA LEU A 309 -32.89 -0.68 -3.40
C LEU A 309 -31.49 -0.37 -3.96
N LYS A 310 -31.39 0.07 -5.22
CA LYS A 310 -30.11 0.51 -5.80
C LYS A 310 -29.53 1.69 -5.02
N GLN A 311 -30.34 2.69 -4.69
CA GLN A 311 -29.93 3.83 -3.88
C GLN A 311 -29.47 3.38 -2.48
N HIS A 312 -30.24 2.50 -1.83
CA HIS A 312 -29.88 1.94 -0.53
C HIS A 312 -28.52 1.20 -0.55
N ILE A 313 -28.24 0.43 -1.60
CA ILE A 313 -26.94 -0.23 -1.77
C ILE A 313 -25.81 0.81 -1.94
N GLN A 314 -26.05 1.87 -2.72
CA GLN A 314 -25.05 2.90 -3.02
C GLN A 314 -24.67 3.78 -1.83
N GLU A 315 -25.53 3.93 -0.81
CA GLU A 315 -25.24 4.68 0.42
C GLU A 315 -23.99 4.19 1.19
N VAL A 316 -23.67 2.90 1.09
CA VAL A 316 -22.51 2.26 1.76
C VAL A 316 -21.58 1.57 0.76
N GLY A 317 -21.83 1.77 -0.54
CA GLY A 317 -20.89 1.33 -1.56
C GLY A 317 -19.50 1.92 -1.32
N PRO A 318 -18.42 1.18 -1.63
CA PRO A 318 -17.10 1.80 -1.72
C PRO A 318 -17.24 3.02 -2.62
N THR A 319 -16.76 4.19 -2.17
CA THR A 319 -16.81 5.43 -2.96
C THR A 319 -16.31 5.08 -4.35
N LYS A 320 -17.19 5.12 -5.36
CA LYS A 320 -16.83 4.74 -6.74
C LYS A 320 -15.56 5.52 -7.09
N ALA A 321 -14.43 4.82 -7.20
CA ALA A 321 -13.17 5.41 -7.63
C ALA A 321 -13.30 5.99 -9.05
N VAL A 322 -14.33 5.55 -9.79
CA VAL A 322 -14.73 6.08 -11.08
C VAL A 322 -16.25 6.24 -11.09
N VAL A 323 -16.72 7.45 -10.81
CA VAL A 323 -18.07 7.88 -11.21
C VAL A 323 -17.95 8.34 -12.66
N PRO A 324 -18.74 7.83 -13.62
CA PRO A 324 -18.86 8.45 -14.93
C PRO A 324 -19.53 9.79 -14.70
N VAL A 325 -18.72 10.85 -14.67
CA VAL A 325 -19.21 12.21 -14.65
C VAL A 325 -19.85 12.43 -16.02
N PRO A 326 -21.14 12.82 -16.11
CA PRO A 326 -21.68 13.28 -17.38
C PRO A 326 -20.79 14.44 -17.81
N LEU A 327 -20.09 14.25 -18.93
CA LEU A 327 -19.13 15.23 -19.40
C LEU A 327 -19.92 16.53 -19.65
N PRO A 328 -19.59 17.62 -18.95
CA PRO A 328 -20.14 18.90 -19.32
C PRO A 328 -19.60 19.24 -20.71
N ASP A 329 -20.48 19.55 -21.66
CA ASP A 329 -20.12 20.03 -23.01
C ASP A 329 -19.49 21.45 -23.00
N ASN A 330 -19.08 21.93 -21.84
CA ASN A 330 -18.47 23.23 -21.67
C ASN A 330 -16.95 23.09 -21.85
N GLU A 331 -16.35 23.93 -22.68
CA GLU A 331 -14.90 23.96 -22.96
C GLU A 331 -14.05 23.83 -21.69
N ALA A 332 -13.07 22.92 -21.74
CA ALA A 332 -12.17 22.62 -20.62
C ALA A 332 -11.55 23.88 -20.01
N ARG A 333 -11.77 24.12 -18.71
CA ARG A 333 -10.99 25.13 -17.97
C ARG A 333 -9.57 24.64 -17.73
N LYS A 334 -8.64 25.59 -17.75
CA LYS A 334 -7.19 25.40 -17.91
C LYS A 334 -6.44 24.74 -16.73
N ASP A 335 -7.03 24.45 -15.55
CA ASP A 335 -6.27 23.93 -14.38
C ASP A 335 -7.17 23.37 -13.25
N PRO A 336 -6.74 22.38 -12.41
CA PRO A 336 -5.41 22.31 -11.77
C PRO A 336 -4.45 21.25 -12.32
N ILE A 337 -3.27 21.73 -12.69
CA ILE A 337 -2.04 20.98 -12.89
C ILE A 337 -1.29 20.85 -11.53
N LEU A 338 -0.79 19.66 -11.16
CA LEU A 338 0.12 19.51 -10.02
C LEU A 338 1.44 20.25 -10.30
N ARG A 339 1.85 21.11 -9.37
CA ARG A 339 3.15 21.78 -9.41
C ARG A 339 4.26 20.82 -8.98
N CYS A 340 5.31 20.69 -9.77
CA CYS A 340 6.47 19.85 -9.47
C CYS A 340 7.66 20.70 -9.01
N SER A 341 8.51 20.16 -8.14
CA SER A 341 9.81 20.75 -7.76
C SER A 341 10.89 20.45 -8.80
N ALA A 342 10.62 20.83 -10.06
CA ALA A 342 11.51 20.57 -11.19
C ALA A 342 11.68 21.80 -12.07
N LEU A 343 12.91 22.18 -12.40
CA LEU A 343 13.22 23.30 -13.30
C LEU A 343 13.75 22.79 -14.62
N ARG A 344 13.27 23.34 -15.72
CA ARG A 344 13.76 22.94 -17.05
C ARG A 344 15.21 23.38 -17.23
N VAL A 345 16.07 22.45 -17.61
CA VAL A 345 17.43 22.74 -18.04
C VAL A 345 17.37 23.03 -19.55
N MET A 346 17.51 24.30 -19.90
CA MET A 346 17.35 24.79 -21.29
C MET A 346 18.60 24.55 -22.13
N ARG A 347 19.77 24.53 -21.50
CA ARG A 347 21.06 24.28 -22.14
C ARG A 347 21.93 23.43 -21.23
N MET A 348 22.57 22.42 -21.81
CA MET A 348 23.62 21.60 -21.19
C MET A 348 24.86 21.59 -22.10
N PRO A 349 26.06 21.35 -21.54
CA PRO A 349 27.26 21.20 -22.35
C PRO A 349 27.21 19.90 -23.15
N SER A 350 27.59 19.99 -24.43
CA SER A 350 27.59 18.88 -25.39
C SER A 350 28.96 18.25 -25.58
N THR A 351 30.03 18.88 -25.09
CA THR A 351 31.40 18.39 -25.18
C THR A 351 32.14 18.58 -23.85
N ALA A 352 33.15 17.76 -23.61
CA ALA A 352 34.09 17.87 -22.50
C ALA A 352 35.53 17.74 -23.00
N ARG A 353 36.52 18.16 -22.21
CA ARG A 353 37.94 17.96 -22.53
C ARG A 353 38.27 16.47 -22.48
N ARG A 354 38.90 15.94 -23.53
CA ARG A 354 39.38 14.55 -23.57
C ARG A 354 40.82 14.47 -23.11
N ILE A 355 41.09 13.60 -22.15
CA ILE A 355 42.42 13.37 -21.55
C ILE A 355 42.74 11.88 -21.61
N SER A 356 43.95 11.52 -22.05
CA SER A 356 44.49 10.16 -21.94
C SER A 356 45.63 10.14 -20.94
N PHE A 357 45.81 9.00 -20.25
CA PHE A 357 46.92 8.77 -19.33
C PHE A 357 47.81 7.66 -19.89
N LYS A 358 49.14 7.81 -19.77
CA LYS A 358 50.06 6.73 -20.12
C LYS A 358 50.10 5.63 -19.07
N LYS A 359 49.85 5.99 -17.81
CA LYS A 359 49.73 5.03 -16.69
C LYS A 359 48.26 4.76 -16.39
N PRO A 360 47.87 3.51 -16.11
CA PRO A 360 46.50 3.21 -15.70
C PRO A 360 46.20 3.90 -14.38
N ALA A 361 45.03 4.53 -14.27
CA ALA A 361 44.59 5.24 -13.08
C ALA A 361 43.10 4.95 -12.83
N SER A 362 42.75 4.71 -11.57
CA SER A 362 41.33 4.62 -11.19
C SER A 362 40.72 6.01 -11.06
N ILE A 363 39.40 6.12 -11.27
CA ILE A 363 38.68 7.39 -11.10
C ILE A 363 38.75 7.92 -9.66
N VAL A 364 38.91 7.04 -8.66
CA VAL A 364 39.02 7.41 -7.25
C VAL A 364 40.34 8.13 -6.98
N GLU A 365 41.46 7.60 -7.48
CA GLU A 365 42.78 8.23 -7.34
C GLU A 365 42.84 9.58 -8.05
N VAL A 366 42.32 9.65 -9.28
CA VAL A 366 42.24 10.88 -10.08
C VAL A 366 41.43 11.95 -9.34
N ARG A 367 40.26 11.61 -8.81
CA ARG A 367 39.44 12.55 -8.02
C ARG A 367 40.12 12.95 -6.71
N GLY A 368 40.86 12.02 -6.09
CA GLY A 368 41.66 12.28 -4.89
C GLY A 368 42.74 13.33 -5.12
N LEU A 369 43.52 13.20 -6.20
CA LEU A 369 44.57 14.17 -6.57
C LEU A 369 43.99 15.56 -6.88
N LEU A 370 42.89 15.62 -7.65
CA LEU A 370 42.24 16.91 -7.93
C LEU A 370 41.74 17.60 -6.66
N LYS A 371 41.19 16.82 -5.71
CA LYS A 371 40.76 17.33 -4.40
C LYS A 371 41.95 17.84 -3.56
N ALA A 372 43.05 17.09 -3.52
CA ALA A 372 44.26 17.47 -2.80
C ALA A 372 44.92 18.74 -3.38
N ALA A 373 44.96 18.85 -4.71
CA ALA A 373 45.48 20.01 -5.43
C ALA A 373 44.51 21.21 -5.44
N LYS A 374 43.30 21.07 -4.85
CA LYS A 374 42.24 22.09 -4.82
C LYS A 374 41.87 22.62 -6.21
N VAL A 375 41.99 21.79 -7.25
CA VAL A 375 41.66 22.16 -8.62
C VAL A 375 40.14 22.14 -8.82
N GLY A 376 39.62 23.23 -9.39
CA GLY A 376 38.21 23.34 -9.72
C GLY A 376 37.88 22.58 -11.00
N GLY A 377 36.90 21.67 -10.94
CA GLY A 377 36.47 20.91 -12.10
C GLY A 377 35.69 19.65 -11.75
N SER A 378 35.29 18.93 -12.79
CA SER A 378 34.67 17.60 -12.73
C SER A 378 35.37 16.67 -13.73
N ILE A 379 35.53 15.40 -13.37
CA ILE A 379 36.17 14.40 -14.23
C ILE A 379 35.45 13.04 -14.10
N ALA A 380 35.36 12.33 -15.22
CA ALA A 380 34.79 10.99 -15.33
C ALA A 380 35.63 10.11 -16.27
N ALA A 381 35.59 8.80 -16.05
CA ALA A 381 36.22 7.82 -16.94
C ALA A 381 35.27 7.49 -18.09
N ALA A 382 35.77 7.62 -19.33
CA ALA A 382 35.08 7.35 -20.59
C ALA A 382 35.83 6.24 -21.34
N GLY A 383 35.64 4.99 -20.91
CA GLY A 383 36.39 3.84 -21.41
C GLY A 383 37.90 3.98 -21.14
N ARG A 384 38.71 4.09 -22.20
CA ARG A 384 40.17 4.28 -22.11
C ARG A 384 40.61 5.74 -21.96
N TYR A 385 39.66 6.67 -21.98
CA TYR A 385 39.91 8.11 -21.87
C TYR A 385 39.24 8.66 -20.62
N PHE A 386 39.56 9.91 -20.28
CA PHE A 386 38.90 10.68 -19.25
C PHE A 386 38.28 11.93 -19.87
N ALA A 387 37.07 12.25 -19.44
CA ALA A 387 36.34 13.44 -19.83
C ALA A 387 36.33 14.43 -18.66
N ALA A 388 36.73 15.68 -18.89
CA ALA A 388 36.91 16.68 -17.85
C ALA A 388 36.34 18.05 -18.20
N PHE A 389 35.91 18.76 -17.16
CA PHE A 389 35.62 20.19 -17.17
C PHE A 389 36.57 20.90 -16.22
N GLY A 390 37.23 21.95 -16.67
CA GLY A 390 38.22 22.68 -15.89
C GLY A 390 39.28 23.34 -16.75
N LYS A 391 40.22 24.02 -16.10
CA LYS A 391 41.36 24.64 -16.77
C LYS A 391 42.37 23.59 -17.18
N ASP A 392 42.77 23.60 -18.45
CA ASP A 392 43.66 22.60 -19.01
C ASP A 392 45.00 22.56 -18.25
N LYS A 393 45.60 23.72 -17.95
CA LYS A 393 46.87 23.82 -17.20
C LYS A 393 46.79 23.25 -15.78
N GLU A 394 45.70 23.53 -15.05
CA GLU A 394 45.53 23.09 -13.66
C GLU A 394 45.22 21.58 -13.62
N LEU A 395 44.42 21.07 -14.56
CA LEU A 395 44.15 19.65 -14.71
C LEU A 395 45.42 18.86 -15.03
N LEU A 396 46.23 19.31 -15.99
CA LEU A 396 47.50 18.66 -16.33
C LEU A 396 48.50 18.68 -15.16
N GLY A 397 48.58 19.81 -14.44
CA GLY A 397 49.47 19.94 -13.28
C GLY A 397 49.11 18.99 -12.14
N ALA A 398 47.82 18.90 -11.79
CA ALA A 398 47.35 18.00 -10.71
C ALA A 398 47.43 16.52 -11.09
N LEU A 399 47.34 16.19 -12.39
CA LEU A 399 47.35 14.83 -12.90
C LEU A 399 48.72 14.40 -13.44
N ALA A 400 49.76 15.20 -13.26
CA ALA A 400 51.13 14.93 -13.69
C ALA A 400 51.66 13.52 -13.36
N PRO A 401 51.34 12.90 -12.19
CA PRO A 401 51.78 11.53 -11.88
C PRO A 401 51.38 10.46 -12.93
N PHE A 402 50.28 10.70 -13.66
CA PHE A 402 49.75 9.78 -14.67
C PHE A 402 50.18 10.11 -16.11
N GLU A 403 51.03 11.14 -16.28
CA GLU A 403 51.51 11.64 -17.58
C GLU A 403 50.34 11.95 -18.56
N PRO A 404 49.51 12.95 -18.23
CA PRO A 404 48.28 13.23 -18.97
C PRO A 404 48.55 13.91 -20.31
N THR A 405 47.81 13.50 -21.35
CA THR A 405 47.85 14.11 -22.69
C THR A 405 46.45 14.59 -23.07
N LEU A 406 46.33 15.82 -23.57
CA LEU A 406 45.06 16.36 -24.08
C LEU A 406 44.81 15.86 -25.51
N GLU A 407 43.66 15.25 -25.75
CA GLU A 407 43.28 14.69 -27.06
C GLU A 407 42.02 15.40 -27.61
N GLY A 408 42.00 16.73 -27.56
CA GLY A 408 40.88 17.53 -28.06
C GLY A 408 39.64 17.45 -27.16
N GLU A 409 38.47 17.24 -27.75
CA GLU A 409 37.19 17.19 -27.05
C GLU A 409 36.47 15.86 -27.31
N ILE A 410 35.64 15.45 -26.35
CA ILE A 410 34.76 14.29 -26.45
C ILE A 410 33.32 14.75 -26.37
N ALA A 411 32.46 14.22 -27.25
CA ALA A 411 31.03 14.47 -27.22
C ALA A 411 30.39 13.81 -25.98
N LEU A 412 29.37 14.46 -25.43
CA LEU A 412 28.62 13.98 -24.28
C LEU A 412 27.22 13.55 -24.72
N ASP A 413 26.91 12.27 -24.54
CA ASP A 413 25.57 11.73 -24.76
C ASP A 413 24.99 11.20 -23.44
N PRO A 414 24.38 12.06 -22.60
CA PRO A 414 23.84 11.65 -21.31
C PRO A 414 22.67 10.66 -21.37
N GLU A 415 22.09 10.40 -22.55
CA GLU A 415 20.99 9.43 -22.71
C GLU A 415 21.51 7.99 -22.77
N HIS A 416 22.66 7.80 -23.43
CA HIS A 416 23.24 6.47 -23.66
C HIS A 416 24.50 6.21 -22.81
N ASP A 417 25.25 7.26 -22.47
CA ASP A 417 26.50 7.17 -21.72
C ASP A 417 26.32 7.53 -20.23
N SER A 418 26.27 6.51 -19.38
CA SER A 418 26.15 6.69 -17.93
C SER A 418 27.31 7.50 -17.31
N TRP A 419 28.52 7.40 -17.88
CA TRP A 419 29.68 8.19 -17.46
C TRP A 419 29.52 9.67 -17.82
N ALA A 420 28.90 9.98 -18.97
CA ALA A 420 28.65 11.35 -19.41
C ALA A 420 27.57 12.00 -18.55
N LEU A 421 26.50 11.27 -18.23
CA LEU A 421 25.48 11.72 -17.27
C LEU A 421 26.08 11.97 -15.89
N GLY A 422 26.92 11.07 -15.39
CA GLY A 422 27.62 11.24 -14.11
C GLY A 422 28.53 12.48 -14.08
N LEU A 423 29.29 12.71 -15.15
CA LEU A 423 30.13 13.90 -15.30
C LEU A 423 29.30 15.19 -15.30
N LEU A 424 28.23 15.21 -16.09
CA LEU A 424 27.31 16.34 -16.21
C LEU A 424 26.64 16.66 -14.89
N TYR A 425 26.27 15.64 -14.13
CA TYR A 425 25.62 15.79 -12.82
C TYR A 425 26.56 16.34 -11.75
N ASP A 426 27.80 15.81 -11.67
CA ASP A 426 28.86 16.36 -10.82
C ASP A 426 29.15 17.83 -11.17
N ALA A 427 29.25 18.13 -12.47
CA ALA A 427 29.52 19.47 -12.98
C ALA A 427 28.35 20.44 -12.71
N PHE A 428 27.11 19.99 -12.90
CA PHE A 428 25.89 20.76 -12.68
C PHE A 428 25.74 21.21 -11.24
N VAL A 429 25.90 20.29 -10.28
CA VAL A 429 25.77 20.61 -8.85
C VAL A 429 26.84 21.61 -8.41
N ARG A 430 28.07 21.48 -8.91
CA ARG A 430 29.12 22.48 -8.69
C ARG A 430 28.77 23.83 -9.34
N ALA A 431 28.27 23.82 -10.57
CA ALA A 431 27.92 25.01 -11.33
C ALA A 431 26.81 25.82 -10.64
N VAL A 432 25.76 25.16 -10.17
CA VAL A 432 24.60 25.80 -9.55
C VAL A 432 24.94 26.36 -8.16
N CYS A 433 25.91 25.76 -7.45
CA CYS A 433 26.41 26.32 -6.20
C CYS A 433 27.37 27.50 -6.39
N ARG A 434 28.13 27.51 -7.49
CA ARG A 434 29.22 28.47 -7.67
C ARG A 434 28.71 29.89 -7.85
N GLY A 435 29.21 30.81 -7.02
CA GLY A 435 28.76 32.21 -7.02
C GLY A 435 27.44 32.44 -6.27
N ARG A 436 26.86 31.40 -5.66
CA ARG A 436 25.63 31.44 -4.88
C ARG A 436 25.92 31.07 -3.41
N PRO A 437 25.05 31.43 -2.45
CA PRO A 437 25.23 31.10 -1.03
C PRO A 437 24.91 29.63 -0.72
N LEU A 438 25.49 28.72 -1.51
CA LEU A 438 25.20 27.30 -1.56
C LEU A 438 26.51 26.50 -1.58
N HIS A 439 26.49 25.33 -0.96
CA HIS A 439 27.64 24.42 -0.88
C HIS A 439 27.29 23.04 -1.44
N PRO A 440 28.04 22.50 -2.41
CA PRO A 440 27.81 21.18 -2.95
C PRO A 440 28.38 20.08 -2.03
N ARG A 441 27.61 19.04 -1.75
CA ARG A 441 28.05 17.79 -1.11
C ARG A 441 27.80 16.64 -2.10
N LEU A 442 28.84 16.26 -2.83
CA LEU A 442 28.80 15.16 -3.80
C LEU A 442 28.89 13.81 -3.06
N ARG A 443 27.97 12.90 -3.36
CA ARG A 443 27.91 11.54 -2.80
C ARG A 443 27.65 10.52 -3.90
N SER A 444 27.87 9.24 -3.60
CA SER A 444 27.58 8.12 -4.50
C SER A 444 26.09 7.89 -4.73
N LYS A 445 25.23 8.31 -3.80
CA LYS A 445 23.76 8.22 -3.88
C LYS A 445 23.15 9.62 -3.74
N GLY A 446 22.95 10.29 -4.88
CA GLY A 446 22.36 11.63 -4.94
C GLY A 446 23.30 12.74 -4.48
N HIS A 447 23.17 13.92 -5.08
CA HIS A 447 23.97 15.07 -4.72
C HIS A 447 23.15 16.05 -3.88
N ARG A 448 23.81 16.60 -2.86
CA ARG A 448 23.20 17.55 -1.93
C ARG A 448 23.71 18.94 -2.17
N VAL A 449 22.82 19.92 -2.04
CA VAL A 449 23.17 21.32 -1.99
C VAL A 449 22.65 21.91 -0.70
N VAL A 450 23.56 22.50 0.06
CA VAL A 450 23.31 22.97 1.42
C VAL A 450 23.48 24.49 1.47
N VAL A 451 22.57 25.19 2.13
CA VAL A 451 22.70 26.64 2.35
C VAL A 451 23.94 26.94 3.18
N THR A 452 24.76 27.89 2.74
CA THR A 452 25.96 28.30 3.49
C THR A 452 25.60 29.16 4.70
N GLY A 453 26.04 28.73 5.88
CA GLY A 453 25.99 29.51 7.12
C GLY A 453 27.04 30.62 7.18
N ASP A 454 27.24 31.17 8.38
CA ASP A 454 28.29 32.15 8.64
C ASP A 454 29.69 31.52 8.49
N ARG A 455 30.66 32.31 8.01
CA ARG A 455 32.06 31.87 7.80
C ARG A 455 33.00 32.75 8.60
N ASP A 456 34.00 32.12 9.23
CA ASP A 456 35.05 32.83 9.95
C ASP A 456 35.86 33.73 8.99
N GLY A 457 36.01 35.00 9.35
CA GLY A 457 36.70 36.00 8.52
C GLY A 457 35.91 36.54 7.31
N GLU A 458 34.58 36.35 7.26
CA GLU A 458 33.74 36.93 6.21
C GLU A 458 33.62 38.45 6.34
N ASP A 459 34.03 39.17 5.29
CA ASP A 459 33.86 40.62 5.17
C ASP A 459 32.37 41.05 5.18
N GLY A 460 32.06 42.20 5.78
CA GLY A 460 30.70 42.71 5.97
C GLY A 460 29.93 42.87 4.66
N ALA A 461 30.60 43.29 3.58
CA ALA A 461 29.97 43.41 2.26
C ALA A 461 29.58 42.03 1.68
N ARG A 462 30.41 41.00 1.88
CA ARG A 462 30.13 39.62 1.45
C ARG A 462 28.98 39.02 2.24
N ARG A 463 28.96 39.24 3.55
CA ARG A 463 27.86 38.83 4.44
C ARG A 463 26.54 39.47 4.03
N ALA A 464 26.52 40.77 3.77
CA ALA A 464 25.32 41.48 3.31
C ALA A 464 24.80 40.94 1.98
N LYS A 465 25.70 40.67 1.01
CA LYS A 465 25.34 40.07 -0.27
C LYS A 465 24.74 38.67 -0.12
N ARG A 466 25.33 37.84 0.75
CA ARG A 466 24.84 36.49 1.07
C ARG A 466 23.46 36.53 1.71
N LEU A 467 23.26 37.34 2.74
CA LEU A 467 21.97 37.49 3.42
C LEU A 467 20.89 38.03 2.48
N LYS A 468 21.23 38.97 1.59
CA LYS A 468 20.31 39.47 0.55
C LYS A 468 19.89 38.35 -0.41
N ALA A 469 20.83 37.51 -0.86
CA ALA A 469 20.53 36.38 -1.74
C ALA A 469 19.69 35.29 -1.04
N LEU A 470 19.88 35.07 0.26
CA LEU A 470 19.09 34.12 1.06
C LEU A 470 17.74 34.69 1.56
N GLY A 471 17.49 36.00 1.39
CA GLY A 471 16.30 36.68 1.88
C GLY A 471 14.97 36.04 1.46
N PRO A 472 14.74 35.76 0.16
CA PRO A 472 13.53 35.08 -0.30
C PRO A 472 13.35 33.70 0.33
N LEU A 473 14.44 32.94 0.46
CA LEU A 473 14.42 31.60 1.05
C LEU A 473 14.10 31.67 2.55
N LYS A 474 14.68 32.62 3.28
CA LYS A 474 14.39 32.86 4.70
C LYS A 474 12.93 33.24 4.91
N SER A 475 12.40 34.11 4.04
CA SER A 475 10.99 34.51 4.08
C SER A 475 10.04 33.34 3.78
N ALA A 476 10.40 32.45 2.86
CA ALA A 476 9.59 31.29 2.50
C ALA A 476 9.53 30.23 3.61
N TYR A 477 10.66 29.99 4.28
CA TYR A 477 10.73 29.06 5.42
C TYR A 477 10.05 29.63 6.68
N GLY A 478 10.14 30.95 6.89
CA GLY A 478 9.64 31.61 8.10
C GLY A 478 10.52 31.37 9.35
N ASP A 479 11.61 30.63 9.18
CA ASP A 479 12.53 30.17 10.23
C ASP A 479 14.00 30.42 9.82
N PRO A 480 14.96 30.35 10.75
CA PRO A 480 16.39 30.38 10.41
C PRO A 480 16.77 29.26 9.42
N LEU A 481 17.51 29.59 8.36
CA LEU A 481 17.94 28.63 7.33
C LEU A 481 19.15 27.79 7.75
N TYR A 482 19.83 28.17 8.81
CA TYR A 482 20.94 27.46 9.41
C TYR A 482 21.05 27.84 10.87
N GLY A 483 21.65 26.98 11.69
CA GLY A 483 21.77 27.18 13.12
C GLY A 483 22.08 25.90 13.86
N ARG A 484 21.58 25.76 15.09
CA ARG A 484 21.67 24.55 15.90
C ARG A 484 20.28 24.05 16.27
N THR A 485 20.12 22.73 16.36
CA THR A 485 18.86 22.10 16.80
C THR A 485 18.58 22.42 18.26
N SER A 486 17.32 22.29 18.68
CA SER A 486 16.95 22.50 20.08
C SER A 486 17.61 21.43 20.98
N PRO A 487 17.90 21.76 22.27
CA PRO A 487 18.35 20.76 23.24
C PRO A 487 17.40 19.56 23.28
N PRO A 488 17.89 18.32 23.50
CA PRO A 488 19.23 17.95 23.98
C PRO A 488 20.28 17.69 22.88
N SER A 489 19.87 17.71 21.60
CA SER A 489 20.76 17.32 20.49
C SER A 489 21.81 18.38 20.15
N ASP A 490 21.45 19.66 20.15
CA ASP A 490 22.34 20.81 19.87
C ASP A 490 23.30 20.59 18.68
N LEU A 491 22.77 20.09 17.57
CA LEU A 491 23.55 19.76 16.37
C LEU A 491 23.45 20.88 15.32
N PRO A 492 24.53 21.19 14.58
CA PRO A 492 24.45 22.13 13.46
C PRO A 492 23.45 21.64 12.40
N PHE A 493 22.65 22.55 11.89
CA PHE A 493 21.75 22.28 10.77
C PHE A 493 21.79 23.38 9.72
N ASN A 494 21.45 23.00 8.49
CA ASN A 494 21.29 23.89 7.35
C ASN A 494 20.12 23.39 6.48
N GLU A 495 19.34 24.29 5.93
CA GLU A 495 18.36 23.93 4.89
C GLU A 495 19.10 23.49 3.62
N ALA A 496 18.57 22.47 2.96
CA ALA A 496 19.23 21.79 1.88
C ALA A 496 18.22 21.28 0.83
N ILE A 497 18.76 20.90 -0.32
CA ILE A 497 18.03 20.19 -1.36
C ILE A 497 18.84 18.96 -1.80
N ASP A 498 18.14 17.86 -2.04
CA ASP A 498 18.67 16.77 -2.86
C ASP A 498 18.38 17.15 -4.31
N LEU A 499 19.41 17.24 -5.14
CA LEU A 499 19.30 17.66 -6.54
C LEU A 499 19.52 16.46 -7.45
N ARG A 500 18.73 16.34 -8.52
CA ARG A 500 18.80 15.30 -9.55
C ARG A 500 18.67 15.90 -10.96
N LEU A 501 19.40 15.32 -11.92
CA LEU A 501 19.20 15.57 -13.34
C LEU A 501 18.42 14.40 -13.93
N GLU A 502 17.21 14.68 -14.43
CA GLU A 502 16.33 13.66 -15.00
C GLU A 502 15.82 14.10 -16.38
N GLN A 503 15.63 13.13 -17.27
CA GLN A 503 15.05 13.37 -18.59
C GLN A 503 13.60 12.87 -18.63
N VAL A 504 12.67 13.77 -18.93
CA VAL A 504 11.24 13.46 -19.05
C VAL A 504 10.66 14.22 -20.24
N GLY A 505 9.97 13.49 -21.13
CA GLY A 505 9.36 14.06 -22.33
C GLY A 505 10.36 14.69 -23.30
N GLY A 506 11.54 14.08 -23.47
CA GLY A 506 12.62 14.57 -24.33
C GLY A 506 13.27 15.87 -23.84
N ARG A 507 13.06 16.24 -22.57
CA ARG A 507 13.61 17.46 -21.96
C ARG A 507 14.34 17.12 -20.68
N TRP A 508 15.40 17.87 -20.38
CA TRP A 508 16.17 17.74 -19.16
C TRP A 508 15.61 18.63 -18.06
N TRP A 509 15.57 18.08 -16.85
CA TRP A 509 15.01 18.71 -15.67
C TRP A 509 15.98 18.62 -14.49
N CYS A 510 16.11 19.74 -13.80
CA CYS A 510 16.73 19.86 -12.49
C CYS A 510 15.63 19.62 -11.46
N VAL A 511 15.51 18.38 -10.99
CA VAL A 511 14.56 17.96 -9.97
C VAL A 511 15.20 18.18 -8.60
N PHE A 512 14.47 18.77 -7.68
CA PHE A 512 14.97 19.00 -6.33
C PHE A 512 13.95 18.68 -5.25
N ASP A 513 14.45 18.14 -4.14
CA ASP A 513 13.64 17.82 -2.96
C ASP A 513 14.21 18.57 -1.76
N ALA A 514 13.42 19.50 -1.22
CA ALA A 514 13.83 20.33 -0.09
C ALA A 514 13.75 19.57 1.23
N PHE A 515 14.79 19.65 2.04
CA PHE A 515 14.87 19.02 3.37
C PHE A 515 15.79 19.83 4.29
N THR A 516 15.81 19.49 5.58
CA THR A 516 16.76 20.10 6.53
C THR A 516 17.90 19.13 6.80
N HIS A 517 19.13 19.55 6.48
CA HIS A 517 20.34 18.78 6.75
C HIS A 517 20.83 19.05 8.16
N VAL A 518 21.04 17.99 8.95
CA VAL A 518 21.67 18.04 10.27
C VAL A 518 23.02 17.34 10.18
N ASP A 519 24.08 18.02 10.63
CA ASP A 519 25.42 17.43 10.71
C ASP A 519 25.47 16.50 11.93
N LEU A 520 25.43 15.19 11.66
CA LEU A 520 25.61 14.15 12.68
C LEU A 520 27.12 13.91 12.87
N PRO A 521 27.61 13.71 14.11
CA PRO A 521 29.01 13.37 14.34
C PRO A 521 29.40 12.08 13.59
N GLU A 522 30.49 12.13 12.83
CA GLU A 522 31.08 10.95 12.19
C GLU A 522 31.59 10.02 13.30
N ILE A 523 31.07 8.78 13.32
CA ILE A 523 31.64 7.72 14.15
C ILE A 523 32.53 6.91 13.22
N GLU A 524 33.82 6.82 13.55
CA GLU A 524 34.80 5.98 12.86
C GLU A 524 34.17 4.62 12.57
N ALA A 525 34.22 4.18 11.31
CA ALA A 525 33.65 2.92 10.90
C ALA A 525 34.25 1.80 11.75
N ALA A 526 33.42 1.19 12.60
CA ALA A 526 33.77 -0.08 13.23
C ALA A 526 34.04 -1.10 12.11
N HIS A 527 35.02 -1.97 12.34
CA HIS A 527 35.50 -2.99 11.41
C HIS A 527 34.35 -3.79 10.79
N ASP A 528 34.54 -4.25 9.54
CA ASP A 528 33.56 -4.89 8.65
C ASP A 528 32.79 -6.12 9.18
N ASP A 529 33.01 -6.54 10.44
CA ASP A 529 32.40 -7.74 11.04
C ASP A 529 31.31 -7.46 12.11
N GLU A 530 30.98 -6.21 12.43
CA GLU A 530 29.82 -5.94 13.31
C GLU A 530 28.51 -5.72 12.53
N PRO A 531 27.40 -6.39 12.89
CA PRO A 531 26.10 -6.13 12.30
C PRO A 531 25.71 -4.67 12.56
N VAL A 532 25.43 -3.93 11.48
CA VAL A 532 25.04 -2.52 11.51
C VAL A 532 23.87 -2.32 12.46
N ARG A 533 24.15 -1.88 13.69
CA ARG A 533 23.11 -1.51 14.66
C ARG A 533 22.27 -0.39 14.04
N PHE A 534 20.96 -0.60 13.89
CA PHE A 534 20.02 0.46 13.57
C PHE A 534 20.16 1.56 14.62
N ARG A 535 20.73 2.71 14.23
CA ARG A 535 20.87 3.87 15.12
C ARG A 535 19.72 4.84 14.86
N VAL A 536 19.00 5.16 15.92
CA VAL A 536 17.96 6.20 15.92
C VAL A 536 18.63 7.55 15.66
N ASN A 537 18.18 8.28 14.64
CA ASN A 537 18.67 9.63 14.37
C ASN A 537 18.27 10.55 15.55
N PRO A 538 19.24 11.11 16.30
CA PRO A 538 18.96 11.89 17.51
C PRO A 538 18.22 13.21 17.22
N ALA A 539 18.17 13.65 15.96
CA ALA A 539 17.43 14.82 15.52
C ALA A 539 16.09 14.46 14.83
N ALA A 540 15.67 13.19 14.83
CA ALA A 540 14.46 12.75 14.11
C ALA A 540 13.19 13.47 14.58
N ASP A 541 12.99 13.60 15.90
CA ASP A 541 11.82 14.27 16.46
C ASP A 541 11.80 15.75 16.12
N TRP A 542 12.93 16.42 16.27
CA TRP A 542 13.09 17.83 15.91
C TRP A 542 12.84 18.08 14.41
N LEU A 543 13.33 17.20 13.53
CA LEU A 543 13.07 17.26 12.09
C LEU A 543 11.58 17.07 11.78
N ARG A 544 10.91 16.12 12.45
CA ARG A 544 9.47 15.90 12.31
C ARG A 544 8.68 17.14 12.71
N GLU A 545 8.97 17.72 13.87
CA GLU A 545 8.31 18.92 14.37
C GLU A 545 8.50 20.13 13.44
N ARG A 546 9.73 20.35 12.94
CA ARG A 546 10.06 21.45 12.02
C ARG A 546 9.28 21.39 10.71
N TRP A 547 8.97 20.20 10.21
CA TRP A 547 8.26 20.00 8.94
C TRP A 547 6.76 19.76 9.10
N ALA A 548 6.27 19.39 10.29
CA ALA A 548 4.86 19.06 10.55
C ALA A 548 3.87 20.18 10.18
N GLN A 549 4.25 21.44 10.33
CA GLN A 549 3.37 22.60 10.09
C GLN A 549 3.48 23.20 8.68
N ARG A 550 4.14 22.52 7.74
CA ARG A 550 4.37 23.02 6.37
C ARG A 550 3.31 22.49 5.40
N TYR A 551 2.13 23.13 5.44
CA TYR A 551 1.04 22.89 4.49
C TYR A 551 1.36 23.45 3.08
N ASN A 552 0.53 23.11 2.08
CA ASN A 552 0.74 23.42 0.64
C ASN A 552 1.17 24.86 0.34
N ARG A 553 0.59 25.87 1.02
CA ARG A 553 0.95 27.28 0.79
C ARG A 553 2.41 27.59 1.13
N LYS A 554 2.95 26.99 2.19
CA LYS A 554 4.37 27.13 2.57
C LYS A 554 5.26 26.38 1.58
N TRP A 555 4.86 25.20 1.11
CA TRP A 555 5.58 24.44 0.08
C TRP A 555 5.73 25.20 -1.24
N THR A 556 4.66 25.84 -1.71
CA THR A 556 4.70 26.68 -2.91
C THR A 556 5.77 27.78 -2.80
N ALA A 557 5.80 28.50 -1.67
CA ALA A 557 6.78 29.55 -1.43
C ALA A 557 8.23 29.01 -1.34
N ILE A 558 8.42 27.85 -0.72
CA ILE A 558 9.74 27.17 -0.62
C ILE A 558 10.23 26.77 -2.01
N ILE A 559 9.36 26.17 -2.84
CA ILE A 559 9.69 25.80 -4.22
C ILE A 559 10.03 27.06 -5.03
N ASP A 560 9.26 28.15 -4.90
CA ASP A 560 9.55 29.42 -5.58
C ASP A 560 10.92 30.00 -5.20
N ALA A 561 11.22 30.03 -3.90
CA ALA A 561 12.49 30.58 -3.42
C ALA A 561 13.70 29.75 -3.87
N TRP A 562 13.60 28.41 -3.82
CA TRP A 562 14.63 27.53 -4.38
C TRP A 562 14.72 27.69 -5.90
N SER A 563 13.60 27.81 -6.60
CA SER A 563 13.57 28.01 -8.05
C SER A 563 14.31 29.27 -8.47
N GLN A 564 14.06 30.39 -7.77
CA GLN A 564 14.77 31.65 -8.01
C GLN A 564 16.27 31.54 -7.73
N LEU A 565 16.65 30.81 -6.68
CA LEU A 565 18.06 30.63 -6.31
C LEU A 565 18.81 29.69 -7.28
N LEU A 566 18.12 28.74 -7.91
CA LEU A 566 18.68 27.76 -8.85
C LEU A 566 18.64 28.23 -10.31
N ALA A 567 17.75 29.15 -10.67
CA ALA A 567 17.59 29.65 -12.04
C ALA A 567 18.79 30.44 -12.58
N GLY A 568 18.82 30.60 -13.90
CA GLY A 568 19.81 31.38 -14.63
C GLY A 568 21.01 30.57 -15.13
N GLU A 569 22.04 31.30 -15.56
CA GLU A 569 23.28 30.70 -16.02
C GLU A 569 24.11 30.16 -14.84
N ALA A 570 24.63 28.95 -15.01
CA ALA A 570 25.48 28.26 -14.05
C ALA A 570 26.70 27.69 -14.77
N ARG A 571 27.90 28.05 -14.30
CA ARG A 571 29.18 27.55 -14.83
C ARG A 571 30.00 26.86 -13.76
N THR A 572 30.57 25.70 -14.07
CA THR A 572 31.36 24.93 -13.11
C THR A 572 32.66 25.66 -12.74
N CYS A 573 33.33 26.29 -13.71
CA CYS A 573 34.65 26.88 -13.51
C CYS A 573 34.76 28.39 -13.80
N TRP A 574 33.83 28.98 -14.56
CA TRP A 574 33.88 30.38 -15.03
C TRP A 574 35.16 30.68 -15.81
N LEU A 575 35.45 29.83 -16.80
CA LEU A 575 36.66 29.95 -17.62
C LEU A 575 36.55 31.09 -18.64
N LYS A 576 37.71 31.65 -19.01
CA LYS A 576 37.84 32.49 -20.20
C LYS A 576 38.13 31.63 -21.43
N ASP A 577 37.81 32.14 -22.61
CA ASP A 577 38.06 31.44 -23.88
C ASP A 577 39.55 31.08 -24.02
N GLY A 578 39.81 29.82 -24.36
CA GLY A 578 41.16 29.28 -24.51
C GLY A 578 41.85 28.79 -23.22
N GLU A 579 41.23 28.90 -22.04
CA GLU A 579 41.81 28.38 -20.77
C GLU A 579 41.50 26.89 -20.51
N GLY A 580 40.51 26.33 -21.20
CA GLY A 580 40.04 24.95 -21.03
C GLY A 580 38.59 24.78 -21.49
N VAL A 581 37.93 23.71 -21.03
CA VAL A 581 36.50 23.44 -21.33
C VAL A 581 35.68 23.63 -20.05
N ASP A 582 34.67 24.51 -20.10
CA ASP A 582 33.74 24.77 -18.99
C ASP A 582 32.40 24.08 -19.22
N ALA A 583 31.75 23.65 -18.15
CA ALA A 583 30.40 23.12 -18.20
C ALA A 583 29.41 24.27 -17.94
N VAL A 584 28.71 24.67 -19.00
CA VAL A 584 27.74 25.78 -18.97
C VAL A 584 26.33 25.23 -19.03
N PHE A 585 25.54 25.55 -18.01
CA PHE A 585 24.13 25.19 -17.91
C PHE A 585 23.25 26.45 -17.88
N HIS A 586 22.03 26.33 -18.40
CA HIS A 586 21.01 27.37 -18.24
C HIS A 586 19.74 26.76 -17.65
N VAL A 587 19.41 27.14 -16.42
CA VAL A 587 18.24 26.65 -15.69
C VAL A 587 17.11 27.65 -15.81
N GLY A 588 15.95 27.20 -16.27
CA GLY A 588 14.76 28.04 -16.40
C GLY A 588 14.21 28.47 -15.03
N PRO A 589 13.57 29.64 -14.93
CA PRO A 589 13.03 30.16 -13.66
C PRO A 589 11.67 29.59 -13.28
N VAL A 590 11.02 28.86 -14.19
CA VAL A 590 9.66 28.35 -14.00
C VAL A 590 9.70 26.87 -13.65
N SER A 591 9.08 26.52 -12.52
CA SER A 591 8.90 25.13 -12.11
C SER A 591 7.94 24.39 -13.03
N ALA A 592 8.12 23.08 -13.18
CA ALA A 592 7.26 22.24 -13.99
C ALA A 592 5.86 22.10 -13.38
N TRP A 593 4.91 21.80 -14.25
CA TRP A 593 3.49 21.65 -13.97
C TRP A 593 3.04 20.41 -14.76
N SER A 594 2.40 19.43 -14.11
CA SER A 594 1.78 18.24 -14.74
C SER A 594 0.60 18.55 -15.70
N ARG A 595 0.81 18.57 -17.01
CA ARG A 595 -0.32 18.76 -17.95
C ARG A 595 -1.30 17.56 -17.87
N PRO A 596 -2.63 17.77 -17.79
CA PRO A 596 -3.58 16.66 -17.91
C PRO A 596 -3.48 16.00 -19.29
N SER A 597 -3.53 14.67 -19.30
CA SER A 597 -2.93 13.82 -20.35
C SER A 597 -3.72 13.67 -21.67
N HIS A 598 -4.65 14.58 -21.98
CA HIS A 598 -5.61 14.41 -23.10
C HIS A 598 -4.98 14.33 -24.50
N ASP A 599 -3.69 14.70 -24.67
CA ASP A 599 -3.01 14.70 -25.98
C ASP A 599 -1.81 13.72 -26.04
N HIS A 600 -1.72 12.73 -25.15
CA HIS A 600 -0.64 11.75 -25.22
C HIS A 600 -0.95 10.68 -26.28
N ALA A 601 0.01 10.42 -27.18
CA ALA A 601 -0.13 9.46 -28.29
C ALA A 601 -0.63 8.06 -27.86
N TYR A 602 -0.38 7.67 -26.62
CA TYR A 602 -0.92 6.45 -26.00
C TYR A 602 -2.46 6.37 -26.08
N PHE A 603 -3.18 7.48 -25.87
CA PHE A 603 -4.65 7.54 -25.89
C PHE A 603 -5.24 7.60 -27.30
N HIS A 604 -4.42 7.89 -28.32
CA HIS A 604 -4.83 7.89 -29.73
C HIS A 604 -4.60 6.55 -30.44
N ARG A 605 -4.10 5.52 -29.74
CA ARG A 605 -3.86 4.19 -30.32
C ARG A 605 -5.13 3.35 -30.54
N GLY A 606 -6.28 3.80 -30.05
CA GLY A 606 -7.56 3.06 -30.11
C GLY A 606 -8.52 3.51 -31.21
N GLY A 607 -8.03 4.01 -32.34
CA GLY A 607 -8.89 4.52 -33.42
C GLY A 607 -8.26 4.41 -34.80
N ARG A 608 -8.02 3.18 -35.26
CA ARG A 608 -8.01 2.80 -36.69
C ARG A 608 -8.54 1.39 -36.84
#